data_AF-A0A5Q3Q5Z1-F1
#
_entry.id   AF-A0A5Q3Q5Z1-F1
#
_cell.length_a   1.000
_cell.length_b   1.000
_cell.length_c   1.000
_cell.angle_alpha   90.00
_cell.angle_beta   90.00
_cell.angle_gamma   90.00
#
_symmetry.space_group_name_H-M   'P 1'
#
loop_
_entity.id
_entity.type
_entity.pdbx_description
1 polymer ?
#
loop_
_entity_poly.entity_id
_entity_poly.type
_entity_poly.pdbx_seq_one_letter_code
_entity_poly.pdbx_strand_id
1 'polypeptide(L)'
;MTERKPAGMSYESWIDRQIRTAQERGELDDLPGAGKPIPPDRGSDTALAWVKTRLDKEGLSSDSLLPEGVRLRKEVDRLPETLRDLREEGSVRELVELLNQRIVASLALYSRSCPEPQSSGGSIQGCAR
;
A
#
# COMPACT_ATOMS: atom_id res chain seq x y z
N MET A 1 18.59 1.56 -14.29
CA MET A 1 17.59 2.50 -14.84
C MET A 1 17.08 1.88 -16.13
N THR A 2 15.83 1.42 -16.18
CA THR A 2 15.24 0.88 -17.41
C THR A 2 14.86 2.04 -18.34
N GLU A 3 15.20 1.94 -19.62
CA GLU A 3 14.75 2.92 -20.62
C GLU A 3 13.21 2.92 -20.70
N ARG A 4 12.61 3.96 -21.28
CA ARG A 4 11.16 4.00 -21.52
C ARG A 4 10.82 3.50 -22.92
N LYS A 5 9.59 3.01 -23.09
CA LYS A 5 9.06 2.57 -24.38
C LYS A 5 9.07 3.70 -25.41
N PRO A 6 9.63 3.50 -26.62
CA PRO A 6 9.53 4.45 -27.72
C PRO A 6 8.10 4.49 -28.31
N ALA A 7 7.70 5.64 -28.85
CA ALA A 7 6.42 5.80 -29.53
C ALA A 7 6.37 4.94 -30.81
N GLY A 8 5.23 4.30 -31.09
CA GLY A 8 5.05 3.44 -32.26
C GLY A 8 5.42 1.96 -32.09
N MET A 9 5.94 1.56 -30.92
CA MET A 9 6.25 0.16 -30.60
C MET A 9 5.19 -0.47 -29.68
N SER A 10 4.85 -1.74 -29.91
CA SER A 10 3.98 -2.50 -29.01
C SER A 10 4.66 -2.75 -27.67
N TYR A 11 3.87 -2.90 -26.60
CA TYR A 11 4.39 -3.07 -25.25
C TYR A 11 5.17 -4.39 -25.09
N GLU A 12 4.62 -5.48 -25.62
CA GLU A 12 5.24 -6.80 -25.65
C GLU A 12 6.60 -6.76 -26.36
N SER A 13 6.65 -6.26 -27.60
CA SER A 13 7.91 -6.17 -28.40
C SER A 13 8.99 -5.34 -27.71
N TRP A 14 8.62 -4.26 -27.03
CA TRP A 14 9.58 -3.43 -26.32
C TRP A 14 10.13 -4.13 -25.07
N ILE A 15 9.26 -4.80 -24.29
CA ILE A 15 9.68 -5.56 -23.10
C ILE A 15 10.58 -6.71 -23.49
N ASP A 16 10.22 -7.48 -24.52
CA ASP A 16 11.03 -8.61 -24.98
C ASP A 16 12.42 -8.15 -25.40
N ARG A 17 12.51 -6.99 -26.07
CA ARG A 17 13.80 -6.39 -26.42
C ARG A 17 14.61 -6.01 -25.19
N GLN A 18 13.99 -5.43 -24.15
CA GLN A 18 14.68 -5.09 -22.89
C GLN A 18 15.17 -6.35 -22.18
N ILE A 19 14.36 -7.40 -22.10
CA ILE A 19 14.73 -8.69 -21.49
C ILE A 19 15.92 -9.29 -22.22
N ARG A 20 15.87 -9.39 -23.56
CA ARG A 20 16.98 -9.93 -24.36
C ARG A 20 18.27 -9.13 -24.16
N THR A 21 18.17 -7.79 -24.18
CA THR A 21 19.34 -6.93 -23.99
C THR A 21 19.96 -7.11 -22.60
N ALA A 22 19.14 -7.26 -21.56
CA ALA A 22 19.60 -7.52 -20.19
C ALA A 22 20.27 -8.90 -20.08
N GLN A 23 19.73 -9.93 -20.75
CA GLN A 23 20.35 -11.26 -20.85
C GLN A 23 21.70 -11.22 -21.56
N GLU A 24 21.80 -10.55 -22.72
CA GLU A 24 23.04 -10.39 -23.49
C GLU A 24 24.15 -9.69 -22.68
N ARG A 25 23.76 -8.81 -21.74
CA ARG A 25 24.68 -8.13 -20.83
C ARG A 25 25.02 -8.92 -19.57
N GLY A 26 24.41 -10.08 -19.37
CA GLY A 26 24.56 -10.88 -18.16
C GLY A 26 23.92 -10.24 -16.91
N GLU A 27 23.02 -9.26 -17.06
CA GLU A 27 22.35 -8.62 -15.91
C GLU A 27 21.41 -9.58 -15.16
N LEU A 28 21.09 -10.73 -15.77
CA LEU A 28 20.30 -11.80 -15.18
C LEU A 28 21.14 -13.02 -14.75
N ASP A 29 22.46 -12.94 -14.87
CA ASP A 29 23.39 -13.98 -14.38
C ASP A 29 23.62 -13.80 -12.87
N ASP A 30 23.98 -14.89 -12.18
CA ASP A 30 24.30 -14.92 -10.74
C ASP A 30 23.23 -14.33 -9.79
N LEU A 31 21.96 -14.34 -10.20
CA LEU A 31 20.88 -13.84 -9.36
C LEU A 31 20.77 -14.63 -8.04
N PRO A 32 20.43 -13.96 -6.93
CA PRO A 32 20.24 -14.62 -5.64
C PRO A 32 19.05 -15.59 -5.72
N GLY A 33 19.35 -16.89 -5.85
CA GLY A 33 18.34 -17.94 -6.03
C GLY A 33 18.39 -18.65 -7.39
N ALA A 34 19.23 -18.22 -8.32
CA ALA A 34 19.43 -18.89 -9.60
C ALA A 34 19.81 -20.38 -9.39
N GLY A 35 19.07 -21.28 -10.03
CA GLY A 35 19.27 -22.73 -9.94
C GLY A 35 18.92 -23.37 -8.59
N LYS A 36 18.49 -22.59 -7.58
CA LYS A 36 18.08 -23.11 -6.28
C LYS A 36 16.59 -23.47 -6.31
N PRO A 37 16.15 -24.51 -5.58
CA PRO A 37 14.74 -24.79 -5.42
C PRO A 37 14.03 -23.59 -4.80
N ILE A 38 12.79 -23.34 -5.22
CA ILE A 38 11.95 -22.30 -4.63
C ILE A 38 11.80 -22.64 -3.13
N PRO A 39 12.13 -21.71 -2.21
CA PRO A 39 11.98 -21.97 -0.78
C PRO A 39 10.54 -22.40 -0.46
N PRO A 40 10.34 -23.38 0.43
CA PRO A 40 9.00 -23.81 0.81
C PRO A 40 8.23 -22.62 1.39
N ASP A 41 6.95 -22.51 1.06
CA ASP A 41 6.09 -21.45 1.56
C ASP A 41 6.08 -21.47 3.10
N ARG A 42 6.28 -20.31 3.73
CA ARG A 42 6.32 -20.17 5.19
C ARG A 42 4.91 -20.03 5.78
N GLY A 43 4.00 -20.89 5.34
CA GLY A 43 2.74 -21.14 6.04
C GLY A 43 1.57 -20.22 5.70
N SER A 44 1.45 -19.72 4.46
CA SER A 44 0.12 -19.26 4.03
C SER A 44 -0.05 -19.47 2.54
N ASP A 45 -0.88 -20.44 2.17
CA ASP A 45 -1.31 -20.75 0.80
C ASP A 45 -2.24 -19.64 0.26
N THR A 46 -1.75 -18.40 0.30
CA THR A 46 -2.47 -17.19 -0.04
C THR A 46 -1.73 -16.47 -1.16
N ALA A 47 -2.48 -15.91 -2.11
CA ALA A 47 -1.92 -15.13 -3.21
C ALA A 47 -1.05 -13.94 -2.76
N LEU A 48 -1.11 -13.54 -1.48
CA LEU A 48 -0.36 -12.44 -0.88
C LEU A 48 0.86 -12.87 -0.05
N ALA A 49 1.21 -14.16 -0.03
CA ALA A 49 2.37 -14.66 0.73
C ALA A 49 3.69 -14.00 0.32
N TRP A 50 3.86 -13.76 -0.98
CA TRP A 50 5.01 -13.04 -1.52
C TRP A 50 5.06 -11.57 -1.05
N VAL A 51 3.91 -10.92 -0.88
CA VAL A 51 3.82 -9.52 -0.39
C VAL A 51 4.31 -9.45 1.04
N LYS A 52 3.87 -10.36 1.92
CA LYS A 52 4.37 -10.45 3.30
C LYS A 52 5.86 -10.67 3.34
N THR A 53 6.36 -11.64 2.56
CA THR A 53 7.81 -11.91 2.44
C THR A 53 8.58 -10.68 1.97
N ARG A 54 7.99 -9.88 1.06
CA ARG A 54 8.62 -8.64 0.59
C ARG A 54 8.63 -7.56 1.66
N LEU A 55 7.52 -7.37 2.38
CA LEU A 55 7.44 -6.43 3.50
C LEU A 55 8.46 -6.76 4.59
N ASP A 56 8.57 -8.04 4.96
CA ASP A 56 9.53 -8.49 5.98
C ASP A 56 10.98 -8.20 5.56
N LYS A 57 11.32 -8.45 4.28
CA LYS A 57 12.65 -8.15 3.73
C LYS A 57 12.97 -6.65 3.74
N GLU A 58 11.95 -5.80 3.60
CA GLU A 58 12.10 -4.34 3.58
C GLU A 58 11.89 -3.72 4.98
N GLY A 59 11.62 -4.52 6.01
CA GLY A 59 11.35 -4.05 7.37
C GLY A 59 10.05 -3.22 7.49
N LEU A 60 9.11 -3.42 6.56
CA LEU A 60 7.86 -2.68 6.50
C LEU A 60 6.74 -3.44 7.22
N SER A 61 5.88 -2.72 7.92
CA SER A 61 4.66 -3.28 8.50
C SER A 61 3.57 -3.48 7.44
N SER A 62 2.73 -4.49 7.63
CA SER A 62 1.51 -4.69 6.83
C SER A 62 0.54 -3.51 6.92
N ASP A 63 0.64 -2.69 7.98
CA ASP A 63 -0.16 -1.47 8.15
C ASP A 63 0.13 -0.42 7.06
N SER A 64 1.30 -0.47 6.42
CA SER A 64 1.67 0.45 5.33
C SER A 64 0.87 0.19 4.06
N LEU A 65 0.27 -1.00 3.90
CA LEU A 65 -0.59 -1.33 2.75
C LEU A 65 -2.06 -0.97 2.98
N LEU A 66 -2.43 -0.56 4.20
CA LEU A 66 -3.81 -0.27 4.52
C LEU A 66 -4.24 1.08 3.92
N PRO A 67 -5.49 1.17 3.40
CA PRO A 67 -6.09 2.46 3.08
C PRO A 67 -6.06 3.39 4.31
N GLU A 68 -5.96 4.70 4.05
CA GLU A 68 -5.76 5.70 5.10
C GLU A 68 -6.80 5.61 6.22
N GLY A 69 -8.08 5.45 5.89
CA GLY A 69 -9.15 5.35 6.89
C GLY A 69 -8.99 4.13 7.82
N VAL A 70 -8.54 2.98 7.30
CA VAL A 70 -8.29 1.78 8.12
C VAL A 70 -7.06 1.99 8.99
N ARG A 71 -6.01 2.61 8.45
CA ARG A 71 -4.78 2.90 9.18
C ARG A 71 -5.03 3.85 10.35
N LEU A 72 -5.83 4.90 10.14
CA LEU A 72 -6.23 5.84 11.20
C LEU A 72 -7.03 5.16 12.30
N ARG A 73 -7.94 4.23 11.96
CA ARG A 73 -8.69 3.47 12.98
C ARG A 73 -7.77 2.61 13.85
N LYS A 74 -6.79 1.92 13.25
CA LYS A 74 -5.79 1.16 14.03
C LYS A 74 -4.91 2.05 14.89
N GLU A 75 -4.62 3.27 14.45
CA GLU A 75 -3.89 4.25 15.24
C GLU A 75 -4.69 4.72 16.46
N VAL A 76 -6.00 4.97 16.30
CA VAL A 76 -6.92 5.25 17.40
C VAL A 76 -6.98 4.07 18.37
N ASP A 77 -7.06 2.83 17.88
CA ASP A 77 -7.11 1.63 18.74
C ASP A 77 -5.83 1.46 19.57
N ARG A 78 -4.66 1.89 19.06
CA ARG A 78 -3.35 1.85 19.75
C ARG A 78 -3.03 3.09 20.57
N LEU A 79 -3.93 4.07 20.58
CA LEU A 79 -3.73 5.33 21.27
C LEU A 79 -3.50 5.12 22.78
N PRO A 80 -4.23 4.24 23.50
CA PRO A 80 -3.98 4.00 24.92
C PRO A 80 -2.56 3.53 25.21
N GLU A 81 -1.99 2.66 24.37
CA GLU A 81 -0.62 2.16 24.50
C GLU A 81 0.39 3.27 24.21
N THR A 82 0.15 4.06 23.17
CA THR A 82 1.03 5.15 22.76
C THR A 82 1.08 6.27 23.81
N LEU A 83 -0.04 6.57 24.45
CA LEU A 83 -0.13 7.61 25.47
C LEU A 83 0.48 7.20 26.82
N ARG A 84 0.69 5.90 27.10
CA ARG A 84 1.26 5.43 28.37
C ARG A 84 2.66 5.97 28.65
N ASP A 85 3.45 6.20 27.61
CA ASP A 85 4.83 6.66 27.74
C ASP A 85 4.93 8.20 27.86
N LEU A 86 3.83 8.92 27.59
CA LEU A 86 3.78 10.38 27.70
C LEU A 86 3.44 10.80 29.12
N ARG A 87 4.28 11.66 29.71
CA ARG A 87 4.12 12.15 31.09
C ARG A 87 3.53 13.55 31.18
N GLU A 88 3.53 14.30 30.09
CA GLU A 88 3.07 15.68 30.04
C GLU A 88 1.71 15.79 29.35
N GLU A 89 0.79 16.53 29.96
CA GLU A 89 -0.55 16.78 29.36
C GLU A 89 -0.43 17.45 27.99
N GLY A 90 0.51 18.39 27.84
CA GLY A 90 0.74 19.11 26.57
C GLY A 90 1.05 18.17 25.41
N SER A 91 1.95 17.20 25.61
CA SER A 91 2.32 16.21 24.59
C SER A 91 1.15 15.30 24.21
N VAL A 92 0.32 14.93 25.20
CA VAL A 92 -0.89 14.13 24.95
C VAL A 92 -1.86 14.91 24.07
N ARG A 93 -2.12 16.18 24.41
CA ARG A 93 -3.03 17.04 23.66
C ARG A 93 -2.56 17.26 22.23
N GLU A 94 -1.28 17.56 22.03
CA GLU A 94 -0.68 17.76 20.72
C GLU A 94 -0.83 16.51 19.82
N LEU A 95 -0.51 15.32 20.36
CA LEU A 95 -0.63 14.06 19.62
C LEU A 95 -2.08 13.80 19.20
N VAL A 96 -3.03 13.97 20.12
CA VAL A 96 -4.45 13.75 19.85
C VAL A 96 -4.99 14.76 18.86
N GLU A 97 -4.59 16.03 18.95
CA GLU A 97 -4.98 17.06 17.99
C GLU A 97 -4.45 16.77 16.59
N LEU A 98 -3.20 16.32 16.46
CA LEU A 98 -2.61 15.93 15.18
C LEU A 98 -3.35 14.74 14.57
N LEU A 99 -3.67 13.73 15.37
CA LEU A 99 -4.46 12.58 14.93
C LEU A 99 -5.86 13.02 14.47
N ASN A 100 -6.52 13.89 15.22
CA ASN A 100 -7.85 14.39 14.89
C ASN A 100 -7.85 15.19 13.58
N GLN A 101 -6.84 16.03 13.33
CA GLN A 101 -6.68 16.75 12.07
C GLN A 101 -6.60 15.79 10.87
N ARG A 102 -5.84 14.70 11.00
CA ARG A 102 -5.71 13.67 9.95
C ARG A 102 -7.03 12.92 9.72
N ILE A 103 -7.78 12.63 10.78
CA ILE A 103 -9.11 12.00 10.67
C ILE A 103 -10.07 12.92 9.89
N VAL A 104 -10.15 14.20 10.26
CA VAL A 104 -11.01 15.17 9.58
C VAL A 104 -10.60 15.32 8.11
N ALA A 105 -9.30 15.38 7.82
CA ALA A 105 -8.79 15.46 6.45
C ALA A 105 -9.21 14.24 5.62
N SER A 106 -9.05 13.03 6.17
CA SER A 106 -9.44 11.79 5.50
C SER A 106 -10.95 11.73 5.23
N LEU A 107 -11.78 12.10 6.22
CA LEU A 107 -13.24 12.17 6.04
C LEU A 107 -13.65 13.19 4.95
N ALA A 108 -12.95 14.32 4.88
CA ALA A 108 -13.20 15.34 3.85
C ALA A 108 -12.78 14.91 2.44
N LEU A 109 -11.86 13.96 2.29
CA LEU A 109 -11.53 13.35 0.99
C LEU A 109 -12.63 12.40 0.55
N TYR A 110 -13.10 11.54 1.47
CA TYR A 110 -14.19 10.60 1.17
C TYR A 110 -15.49 11.33 0.79
N SER A 111 -15.86 12.40 1.50
CA SER A 111 -17.06 13.17 1.18
C SER A 111 -17.02 13.83 -0.21
N ARG A 112 -15.83 14.26 -0.66
CA ARG A 112 -15.62 14.85 -2.00
C ARG A 112 -15.60 13.82 -3.13
N SER A 113 -15.26 12.58 -2.82
CA SER A 113 -15.25 11.48 -3.80
C SER A 113 -16.64 10.90 -4.09
N CYS A 114 -17.69 11.36 -3.39
CA CYS A 114 -19.05 10.87 -3.58
C CYS A 114 -19.62 11.42 -4.90
N PRO A 115 -19.91 10.57 -5.91
CA PRO A 115 -20.58 11.03 -7.11
C PRO A 115 -21.98 11.56 -6.74
N GLU A 116 -22.37 12.67 -7.36
CA GLU A 116 -23.70 13.26 -7.19
C GLU A 116 -24.76 12.21 -7.58
N PRO A 117 -25.79 11.97 -6.74
CA PRO A 117 -26.81 10.99 -7.08
C PRO A 117 -27.53 11.45 -8.34
N GLN A 118 -27.37 10.70 -9.44
CA GLN A 118 -28.14 10.95 -10.65
C GLN A 118 -29.61 10.71 -10.34
N SER A 119 -30.40 11.79 -10.41
CA SER A 119 -31.85 11.80 -10.35
C SER A 119 -32.43 10.94 -11.47
N SER A 120 -32.48 9.63 -11.26
CA SER A 120 -33.24 8.67 -12.05
C SER A 120 -34.06 7.87 -11.06
N GLY A 121 -35.39 8.02 -11.15
CA GLY A 121 -36.33 7.50 -10.16
C GLY A 121 -36.13 6.00 -9.92
N GLY A 122 -35.73 5.66 -8.71
CA GLY A 122 -35.52 4.28 -8.30
C GLY A 122 -34.56 4.16 -7.13
N SER A 123 -35.10 4.33 -5.92
CA SER A 123 -34.52 3.91 -4.63
C SER A 123 -33.02 4.18 -4.41
N ILE A 124 -32.71 5.35 -3.83
CA ILE A 124 -31.39 5.62 -3.25
C ILE A 124 -31.28 4.80 -1.96
N GLN A 125 -30.80 3.56 -2.04
CA GLN A 125 -30.36 2.84 -0.85
C GLN A 125 -29.12 3.56 -0.32
N GLY A 126 -29.28 4.19 0.85
CA GLY A 126 -28.42 5.25 1.34
C GLY A 126 -26.97 4.88 1.64
N CYS A 127 -26.11 5.90 1.53
CA CYS A 127 -24.78 5.88 2.13
C CYS A 127 -24.89 6.44 3.56
N ALA A 128 -24.35 5.66 4.51
CA ALA A 128 -24.44 5.86 5.95
C ALA A 128 -24.12 7.28 6.42
N ARG A 129 -24.93 7.75 7.37
CA ARG A 129 -24.73 8.95 8.18
C ARG A 129 -24.11 8.56 9.51
#